data_AF-A0A7K2AZK8-F1
#
_entry.id   AF-A0A7K2AZK8-F1
#
_cell.length_a   1.000
_cell.length_b   1.000
_cell.length_c   1.000
_cell.angle_alpha   90.00
_cell.angle_beta   90.00
_cell.angle_gamma   90.00
#
_symmetry.space_group_name_H-M   'P 1'
#
loop_
_entity.id
_entity.type
_entity.pdbx_description
1 polymer ?
#
loop_
_entity_poly.entity_id
_entity_poly.type
_entity_poly.pdbx_seq_one_letter_code
_entity_poly.pdbx_strand_id
1 'polypeptide(L)'
;AEVIAVEPTPPTTAEVIAVEPTPPTTQPVVDENGILLYTVQAGDTLFSIAQRFGVSLDDVIEANNISNPDVIFEGDTLTIPPAG
;
A
#
# COMPACT_ATOMS: atom_id res chain seq x y z
N ALA A 1 -14.52 -36.05 26.02
CA ALA A 1 -14.11 -34.68 26.36
C ALA A 1 -13.34 -34.14 25.15
N GLU A 2 -13.83 -33.03 24.61
CA GLU A 2 -13.49 -32.46 23.30
C GLU A 2 -12.08 -31.85 23.28
N VAL A 3 -11.32 -32.12 22.21
CA VAL A 3 -10.09 -31.40 21.89
C VAL A 3 -10.48 -30.06 21.24
N ILE A 4 -10.49 -28.98 22.03
CA ILE A 4 -10.74 -27.64 21.51
C ILE A 4 -9.46 -27.19 20.80
N ALA A 5 -9.51 -27.11 19.46
CA ALA A 5 -8.47 -26.49 18.67
C ALA A 5 -8.38 -25.01 19.06
N VAL A 6 -7.23 -24.62 19.61
CA VAL A 6 -6.92 -23.20 19.84
C VAL A 6 -6.52 -22.63 18.48
N GLU A 7 -7.43 -21.91 17.83
CA GLU A 7 -7.09 -21.09 16.68
C GLU A 7 -5.99 -20.10 17.09
N PRO A 8 -4.88 -19.93 16.34
CA PRO A 8 -3.96 -18.86 16.61
C PRO A 8 -4.69 -17.54 16.36
N THR A 9 -5.01 -16.81 17.43
CA THR A 9 -5.45 -15.41 17.33
C THR A 9 -4.38 -14.60 16.61
N PRO A 10 -4.69 -13.83 15.55
CA PRO A 10 -3.74 -12.85 15.02
C PRO A 10 -3.37 -11.88 16.15
N PRO A 11 -2.10 -11.45 16.28
CA PRO A 11 -1.73 -10.48 17.29
C PRO A 11 -2.46 -9.17 17.01
N THR A 12 -3.46 -8.89 17.83
CA THR A 12 -4.01 -7.55 18.04
C THR A 12 -2.93 -6.75 18.76
N THR A 13 -2.07 -6.07 18.01
CA THR A 13 -1.10 -5.10 18.53
C THR A 13 -1.41 -3.75 17.89
N ALA A 14 -2.50 -3.15 18.35
CA ALA A 14 -2.84 -1.76 18.09
C ALA A 14 -3.12 -1.09 19.43
N GLU A 15 -2.08 -0.88 20.22
CA GLU A 15 -2.13 0.11 21.30
C GLU A 15 -0.73 0.65 21.60
N VAL A 16 -0.31 1.69 20.87
CA VAL A 16 0.62 2.70 21.38
C VAL A 16 0.42 4.03 20.63
N ILE A 17 -0.14 4.99 21.36
CA ILE A 17 -0.17 6.46 21.14
C ILE A 17 -1.11 6.94 20.03
N ALA A 18 -2.28 7.43 20.47
CA ALA A 18 -3.10 8.38 19.75
C ALA A 18 -2.33 9.69 19.53
N VAL A 19 -1.53 9.74 18.47
CA VAL A 19 -1.64 10.90 17.58
C VAL A 19 -3.06 10.84 17.04
N GLU A 20 -3.83 11.93 17.11
CA GLU A 20 -5.05 12.04 16.30
C GLU A 20 -4.71 11.45 14.92
N PRO A 21 -5.56 10.60 14.30
CA PRO A 21 -5.40 10.37 12.88
C PRO A 21 -5.72 11.74 12.26
N THR A 22 -4.70 12.58 12.13
CA THR A 22 -4.62 13.51 11.03
C THR A 22 -5.13 12.70 9.84
N PRO A 23 -6.20 13.14 9.14
CA PRO A 23 -6.61 12.44 7.94
C PRO A 23 -5.32 12.26 7.15
N PRO A 24 -4.89 11.03 6.83
CA PRO A 24 -3.64 10.82 6.14
C PRO A 24 -3.88 11.39 4.75
N THR A 25 -3.68 12.69 4.64
CA THR A 25 -3.22 13.33 3.43
C THR A 25 -1.77 12.87 3.39
N THR A 26 -1.57 11.58 3.11
CA THR A 26 -0.27 10.99 2.77
C THR A 26 0.08 11.66 1.47
N GLN A 27 0.61 12.87 1.61
CA GLN A 27 1.18 13.58 0.49
C GLN A 27 2.28 12.65 -0.03
N PRO A 28 2.30 12.38 -1.34
CA PRO A 28 3.39 11.64 -1.92
C PRO A 28 4.71 12.25 -1.47
N VAL A 29 5.51 11.46 -0.74
CA VAL A 29 6.86 11.87 -0.36
C VAL A 29 7.71 11.59 -1.60
N VAL A 30 8.00 12.66 -2.33
CA VAL A 30 8.95 12.63 -3.45
C VAL A 30 10.35 12.68 -2.88
N ASP A 31 11.17 11.68 -3.18
CA ASP A 31 12.60 11.74 -2.88
C ASP A 31 13.33 12.61 -3.91
N GLU A 32 14.62 12.85 -3.67
CA GLU A 32 15.48 13.65 -4.55
C GLU A 32 15.66 13.05 -5.96
N ASN A 33 15.29 11.78 -6.15
CA ASN A 33 15.29 11.09 -7.45
C ASN A 33 13.93 11.16 -8.17
N GLY A 34 12.93 11.82 -7.59
CA GLY A 34 11.58 11.92 -8.16
C GLY A 34 10.79 10.62 -8.10
N ILE A 35 11.20 9.67 -7.26
CA ILE A 35 10.45 8.47 -6.90
C ILE A 35 9.43 8.83 -5.83
N LEU A 36 8.20 8.41 -6.07
CA LEU A 36 7.06 8.71 -5.21
C LEU A 36 6.65 7.44 -4.48
N LEU A 37 6.63 7.48 -3.15
CA LEU A 37 6.13 6.36 -2.35
C LEU A 37 4.66 6.59 -2.02
N TYR A 38 3.81 5.62 -2.38
CA TYR A 38 2.37 5.66 -2.14
C TYR A 38 1.93 4.46 -1.30
N THR A 39 1.22 4.71 -0.22
CA THR A 39 0.59 3.65 0.57
C THR A 39 -0.82 3.37 0.04
N VAL A 40 -1.05 2.13 -0.41
CA VAL A 40 -2.34 1.65 -0.93
C VAL A 40 -3.44 1.85 0.11
N GLN A 41 -4.55 2.46 -0.30
CA GLN A 41 -5.71 2.67 0.54
C GLN A 41 -6.84 1.71 0.18
N ALA A 42 -7.81 1.58 1.08
CA ALA A 42 -9.00 0.77 0.86
C ALA A 42 -9.74 1.16 -0.43
N GLY A 43 -9.89 0.18 -1.33
CA GLY A 43 -10.54 0.37 -2.62
C GLY A 43 -9.65 0.93 -3.73
N ASP A 44 -8.35 1.15 -3.47
CA ASP A 44 -7.41 1.45 -4.54
C ASP A 44 -7.15 0.20 -5.40
N THR A 45 -6.89 0.45 -6.67
CA THR A 45 -6.39 -0.54 -7.62
C THR A 45 -5.08 -0.03 -8.19
N LEU A 46 -4.19 -0.93 -8.62
CA LEU A 46 -2.96 -0.51 -9.29
C LEU A 46 -3.23 0.40 -10.49
N PHE A 47 -4.31 0.12 -11.24
CA PHE A 47 -4.75 0.96 -12.34
C PHE A 47 -5.17 2.36 -11.91
N SER A 48 -5.98 2.51 -10.84
CA SER A 48 -6.40 3.83 -10.36
C SER A 48 -5.25 4.63 -9.78
N ILE A 49 -4.30 3.97 -9.10
CA ILE A 49 -3.07 4.57 -8.60
C ILE A 49 -2.21 5.06 -9.77
N ALA A 50 -1.93 4.20 -10.76
CA ALA A 50 -1.14 4.56 -11.92
C ALA A 50 -1.74 5.77 -12.67
N GLN A 51 -3.05 5.74 -12.91
CA GLN A 51 -3.76 6.84 -13.56
C GLN A 51 -3.71 8.15 -12.77
N ARG A 52 -3.82 8.07 -11.43
CA ARG A 52 -3.74 9.21 -10.52
C ARG A 52 -2.39 9.91 -10.60
N PHE A 53 -1.31 9.14 -10.78
CA PHE A 53 0.06 9.66 -10.87
C PHE A 53 0.52 9.88 -12.32
N GLY A 54 -0.32 9.55 -13.31
CA GLY A 54 0.00 9.73 -14.73
C GLY A 54 1.10 8.79 -15.23
N VAL A 55 1.26 7.64 -14.59
CA VAL A 55 2.26 6.61 -14.94
C VAL A 55 1.59 5.40 -15.60
N SER A 56 2.36 4.61 -16.34
CA SER A 56 1.82 3.36 -16.91
C SER A 56 1.67 2.30 -15.82
N LEU A 57 0.65 1.46 -15.95
CA LEU A 57 0.46 0.32 -15.07
C LEU A 57 1.69 -0.61 -15.08
N ASP A 58 2.25 -0.87 -16.28
CA ASP A 58 3.45 -1.69 -16.46
C ASP A 58 4.67 -1.11 -15.71
N ASP A 59 4.87 0.21 -15.76
CA ASP A 59 5.98 0.88 -15.06
C ASP A 59 5.89 0.66 -13.53
N VAL A 60 4.67 0.75 -12.98
CA VAL A 60 4.43 0.51 -11.55
C VAL A 60 4.63 -0.97 -11.20
N ILE A 61 4.21 -1.89 -12.08
CA ILE A 61 4.40 -3.33 -11.90
C ILE A 61 5.90 -3.66 -11.87
N GLU A 62 6.66 -3.16 -12.83
CA GLU A 62 8.10 -3.40 -12.93
C GLU A 62 8.85 -2.76 -11.76
N ALA A 63 8.50 -1.52 -11.37
CA ALA A 63 9.13 -0.84 -10.24
C ALA A 63 8.94 -1.58 -8.90
N ASN A 64 7.82 -2.28 -8.72
CA ASN A 64 7.48 -2.97 -7.48
C ASN A 64 7.64 -4.50 -7.55
N ASN A 65 8.09 -5.04 -8.70
CA ASN A 65 8.16 -6.49 -8.97
C ASN A 65 6.84 -7.22 -8.66
N ILE A 66 5.71 -6.65 -9.09
CA ILE A 66 4.39 -7.19 -8.78
C ILE A 66 4.05 -8.32 -9.75
N SER A 67 3.90 -9.53 -9.22
CA SER A 67 3.55 -10.70 -10.04
C SER A 67 2.09 -10.69 -10.52
N ASN A 68 1.19 -10.10 -9.74
CA ASN A 68 -0.23 -10.02 -10.10
C ASN A 68 -0.79 -8.62 -9.80
N PRO A 69 -1.06 -7.80 -10.83
CA PRO A 69 -1.49 -6.41 -10.63
C PRO A 69 -2.93 -6.28 -10.11
N ASP A 70 -3.72 -7.35 -10.16
CA ASP A 70 -5.07 -7.36 -9.60
C ASP A 70 -5.10 -7.64 -8.10
N VAL A 71 -3.94 -7.97 -7.50
CA VAL A 71 -3.83 -8.35 -6.08
C VAL A 71 -2.84 -7.41 -5.38
N ILE A 72 -3.39 -6.34 -4.79
CA ILE A 72 -2.70 -5.44 -3.87
C ILE A 72 -3.48 -5.34 -2.57
N PHE A 73 -2.78 -5.07 -1.46
CA PHE A 73 -3.39 -4.98 -0.15
C PHE A 73 -3.31 -3.56 0.41
N GLU A 74 -4.31 -3.21 1.21
CA GLU A 74 -4.36 -1.96 1.94
C GLU A 74 -3.17 -1.88 2.91
N GLY A 75 -2.45 -0.75 2.88
CA GLY A 75 -1.23 -0.56 3.65
C GLY A 75 0.05 -0.96 2.92
N ASP A 76 -0.02 -1.59 1.74
CA ASP A 76 1.15 -1.84 0.91
C ASP A 76 1.79 -0.52 0.47
N THR A 77 3.11 -0.45 0.46
CA THR A 77 3.85 0.71 -0.05
C THR A 77 4.32 0.43 -1.47
N LEU A 78 3.78 1.19 -2.41
CA LEU A 78 4.13 1.15 -3.82
C LEU A 78 5.10 2.28 -4.17
N THR A 79 6.13 1.88 -4.90
CA THR A 79 7.09 2.76 -5.57
C THR A 79 6.50 3.20 -6.89
N ILE A 80 6.17 4.47 -7.01
CA ILE A 80 5.63 5.06 -8.23
C ILE A 80 6.81 5.73 -8.95
N PRO A 81 7.25 5.20 -10.11
CA PRO A 81 8.32 5.82 -10.88
C PRO A 81 7.86 7.16 -11.48
N PRO A 82 8.79 8.05 -11.87
CA PRO A 82 8.42 9.23 -12.64
C PRO A 82 7.77 8.80 -13.96
N ALA A 83 6.72 9.53 -14.38
CA ALA A 83 6.09 9.32 -15.67
C ALA A 83 7.12 9.55 -16.80
N GLY A 84 7.28 8.53 -17.66
CA GLY A 84 8.19 8.55 -18.81
C GLY A 84 7.67 9.36 -19.99
#